data_AF-A0A7J5EGL7-F1
#
_entry.id   AF-A0A7J5EGL7-F1
#
_cell.length_a   1.000
_cell.length_b   1.000
_cell.length_c   1.000
_cell.angle_alpha   90.00
_cell.angle_beta   90.00
_cell.angle_gamma   90.00
#
_symmetry.space_group_name_H-M   'P 1'
#
loop_
_entity.id
_entity.type
_entity.pdbx_description
1 polymer ?
#
loop_
_entity_poly.entity_id
_entity_poly.type
_entity_poly.pdbx_seq_one_letter_code
_entity_poly.pdbx_strand_id
1 'polypeptide(L)'
;MSLPAALLAGCSIIYNPDNLPPLTDAQEIDAPIDAPIDSNPDLLEITGVSPSSIFEGIGAGGSRPVVLTLDGMAIVGDAQVAVELMESSEPATLVAFDAVPDGTQGGVIVRIPVMDDLDAGMTRTLRITITQGTVTKMADVTVHGLDELTLMTSPVATTVNPPVYSKITVASNVHFTGTEPVILKATANIDVMGALDANAAGNIAGPHGCNGGAMEAAGGCATGGGSPGSNASILGLNAGSGGGGGGFGAPGTIGGASGGAPGMATGNEALVPIVTSPG
;
A
#
# COMPACT_ATOMS: atom_id res chain seq x y z
N MET A 1 23.00 35.44 0.87
CA MET A 1 21.57 35.54 1.24
C MET A 1 21.18 34.24 1.92
N SER A 2 20.83 34.30 3.19
CA SER A 2 20.59 33.14 4.07
C SER A 2 19.11 32.79 4.09
N LEU A 3 18.75 31.53 3.82
CA LEU A 3 17.38 31.03 4.02
C LEU A 3 17.17 30.62 5.48
N PRO A 4 16.01 30.93 6.10
CA PRO A 4 15.70 30.50 7.45
C PRO A 4 15.26 29.03 7.48
N ALA A 5 15.80 28.28 8.43
CA ALA A 5 15.39 26.90 8.71
C ALA A 5 13.99 26.89 9.35
N ALA A 6 13.02 26.27 8.68
CA ALA A 6 11.70 26.00 9.25
C ALA A 6 11.80 24.79 10.19
N LEU A 7 11.82 25.05 11.50
CA LEU A 7 11.60 24.02 12.52
C LEU A 7 10.18 23.48 12.37
N LEU A 8 10.06 22.26 11.87
CA LEU A 8 8.85 21.44 11.97
C LEU A 8 8.63 21.11 13.45
N ALA A 9 7.88 21.96 14.14
CA ALA A 9 7.34 21.66 15.45
C ALA A 9 6.26 20.60 15.28
N GLY A 10 6.63 19.33 15.49
CA GLY A 10 5.66 18.26 15.66
C GLY A 10 4.83 18.53 16.89
N CYS A 11 3.52 18.74 16.73
CA CYS A 11 2.60 18.78 17.84
C CYS A 11 2.49 17.38 18.43
N SER A 12 3.28 17.07 19.46
CA SER A 12 3.00 15.91 20.31
C SER A 12 1.75 16.22 21.14
N ILE A 13 0.68 15.43 20.96
CA ILE A 13 -0.40 15.39 21.96
C ILE A 13 0.20 14.74 23.21
N ILE A 14 0.48 15.55 24.23
CA ILE A 14 0.74 15.06 25.57
C ILE A 14 -0.63 14.75 26.17
N TYR A 15 -1.04 13.49 26.07
CA TYR A 15 -2.20 13.01 26.81
C TYR A 15 -1.81 12.90 28.29
N ASN A 16 -2.28 13.86 29.10
CA ASN A 16 -2.12 13.84 30.54
C ASN A 16 -3.41 13.28 31.17
N PRO A 17 -3.45 11.99 31.56
CA PRO A 17 -4.64 11.40 32.16
C PRO A 17 -5.01 12.03 33.51
N ASP A 18 -4.08 12.73 34.16
CA ASP A 18 -4.29 13.34 35.47
C ASP A 18 -5.04 14.69 35.42
N ASN A 19 -5.23 15.26 34.21
CA ASN A 19 -5.92 16.54 34.01
C ASN A 19 -7.23 16.39 33.22
N LEU A 20 -7.78 15.18 33.20
CA LEU A 20 -9.18 15.01 32.81
C LEU A 20 -10.04 15.78 33.82
N PRO A 21 -11.10 16.49 33.38
CA PRO A 21 -12.11 16.97 34.32
C PRO A 21 -12.45 15.80 35.26
N PRO A 22 -12.61 16.03 36.58
CA PRO A 22 -13.22 15.01 37.41
C PRO A 22 -14.45 14.57 36.67
N LEU A 23 -14.66 13.26 36.54
CA LEU A 23 -15.91 12.73 36.04
C LEU A 23 -16.96 13.41 36.92
N THR A 24 -17.60 14.47 36.43
CA THR A 24 -18.90 14.87 36.93
C THR A 24 -19.72 13.69 36.51
N ASP A 25 -19.80 12.75 37.44
CA ASP A 25 -20.60 11.56 37.40
C ASP A 25 -21.89 11.98 36.72
N ALA A 26 -22.01 11.61 35.44
CA ALA A 26 -23.31 11.57 34.81
C ALA A 26 -24.14 10.80 35.83
N GLN A 27 -25.21 11.42 36.35
CA GLN A 27 -26.05 10.80 37.37
C GLN A 27 -26.14 9.32 37.01
N GLU A 28 -25.85 8.44 37.97
CA GLU A 28 -26.15 7.02 37.83
C GLU A 28 -27.60 6.94 37.37
N ILE A 29 -27.81 6.84 36.07
CA ILE A 29 -29.01 6.25 35.51
C ILE A 29 -28.75 4.77 35.72
N ASP A 30 -28.83 4.38 37.00
CA ASP A 30 -28.80 3.02 37.51
C ASP A 30 -30.14 2.32 37.23
N ALA A 31 -30.91 2.85 36.27
CA ALA A 31 -31.79 2.02 35.49
C ALA A 31 -30.89 1.40 34.41
N PRO A 32 -30.54 0.09 34.50
CA PRO A 32 -30.14 -0.63 33.30
C PRO A 32 -31.11 -0.24 32.19
N ILE A 33 -30.61 -0.04 30.98
CA ILE A 33 -31.46 0.05 29.80
C ILE A 33 -32.10 -1.36 29.69
N ASP A 34 -33.18 -1.55 30.44
CA ASP A 34 -33.81 -2.84 30.77
C ASP A 34 -34.83 -3.25 29.71
N ALA A 35 -34.98 -2.43 28.68
CA ALA A 35 -35.59 -2.86 27.44
C ALA A 35 -34.43 -3.31 26.53
N PRO A 36 -34.29 -4.62 26.26
CA PRO A 36 -33.59 -5.05 25.06
C PRO A 36 -34.07 -4.17 23.90
N ILE A 37 -33.15 -3.67 23.07
CA ILE A 37 -33.56 -3.07 21.81
C ILE A 37 -34.24 -4.20 21.03
N ASP A 38 -35.58 -4.19 21.06
CA ASP A 38 -36.44 -5.19 20.44
C ASP A 38 -36.47 -4.91 18.94
N SER A 39 -35.38 -5.27 18.27
CA SER A 39 -35.35 -5.32 16.82
C SER A 39 -36.26 -6.46 16.38
N ASN A 40 -37.43 -6.11 15.84
CA ASN A 40 -38.34 -7.08 15.26
C ASN A 40 -37.72 -7.69 13.99
N PRO A 41 -37.29 -8.97 13.99
CA PRO A 41 -36.58 -9.57 12.86
C PRO A 41 -37.46 -9.70 11.61
N ASP A 42 -38.79 -9.64 11.75
CA ASP A 42 -39.72 -9.66 10.61
C ASP A 42 -39.68 -8.34 9.80
N LEU A 43 -39.05 -7.30 10.34
CA LEU A 43 -38.85 -5.99 9.70
C LEU A 43 -37.46 -5.83 9.08
N LEU A 44 -36.71 -6.93 8.88
CA LEU A 44 -35.40 -6.89 8.23
C LEU A 44 -35.48 -6.14 6.89
N GLU A 45 -34.71 -5.07 6.79
CA GLU A 45 -34.51 -4.31 5.56
C GLU A 45 -33.03 -3.99 5.41
N ILE A 46 -32.51 -4.19 4.20
CA ILE A 46 -31.16 -3.76 3.81
C ILE A 46 -31.33 -2.68 2.77
N THR A 47 -30.90 -1.47 3.09
CA THR A 47 -31.06 -0.28 2.25
C THR A 47 -29.79 0.05 1.47
N GLY A 48 -28.63 -0.42 1.94
CA GLY A 48 -27.36 -0.17 1.28
C GLY A 48 -26.22 -1.08 1.73
N VAL A 49 -25.14 -1.06 0.96
CA VAL A 49 -23.85 -1.68 1.30
C VAL A 49 -22.72 -0.74 0.91
N SER A 50 -21.74 -0.59 1.80
CA SER A 50 -20.60 0.31 1.64
C SER A 50 -19.29 -0.40 2.04
N PRO A 51 -18.26 -0.39 1.17
CA PRO A 51 -18.28 0.09 -0.20
C PRO A 51 -19.17 -0.77 -1.11
N SER A 52 -19.76 -0.16 -2.14
CA SER A 52 -20.57 -0.87 -3.16
C SER A 52 -19.75 -1.52 -4.27
N SER A 53 -18.44 -1.24 -4.30
CA SER A 53 -17.48 -1.85 -5.22
C SER A 53 -16.16 -2.14 -4.51
N ILE A 54 -15.55 -3.27 -4.86
CA ILE A 54 -14.27 -3.75 -4.32
C ILE A 54 -13.47 -4.40 -5.44
N PHE A 55 -12.21 -4.70 -5.18
CA PHE A 55 -11.36 -5.47 -6.11
C PHE A 55 -11.32 -6.93 -5.69
N GLU A 56 -11.07 -7.81 -6.65
CA GLU A 56 -10.72 -9.20 -6.37
C GLU A 56 -9.42 -9.33 -5.57
N GLY A 57 -9.16 -10.53 -5.04
CA GLY A 57 -7.94 -10.84 -4.29
C GLY A 57 -7.84 -10.18 -2.91
N ILE A 58 -8.75 -9.28 -2.53
CA ILE A 58 -8.73 -8.66 -1.20
C ILE A 58 -8.99 -9.71 -0.11
N GLY A 59 -8.05 -9.83 0.82
CA GLY A 59 -8.06 -10.87 1.84
C GLY A 59 -7.50 -12.21 1.38
N ALA A 60 -7.06 -12.36 0.13
CA ALA A 60 -6.37 -13.56 -0.32
C ALA A 60 -4.89 -13.55 0.09
N GLY A 61 -4.28 -14.74 0.20
CA GLY A 61 -2.83 -14.88 0.35
C GLY A 61 -2.21 -14.33 1.65
N GLY A 62 -3.03 -13.96 2.63
CA GLY A 62 -2.59 -13.36 3.90
C GLY A 62 -2.84 -11.86 3.98
N SER A 63 -3.36 -11.24 2.92
CA SER A 63 -3.80 -9.85 2.97
C SER A 63 -5.01 -9.68 3.90
N ARG A 64 -5.31 -8.41 4.25
CA ARG A 64 -6.40 -8.08 5.17
C ARG A 64 -7.75 -8.30 4.46
N PRO A 65 -8.70 -9.01 5.06
CA PRO A 65 -10.07 -9.10 4.57
C PRO A 65 -10.72 -7.72 4.40
N VAL A 66 -11.71 -7.63 3.51
CA VAL A 66 -12.51 -6.41 3.36
C VAL A 66 -13.61 -6.38 4.41
N VAL A 67 -13.93 -5.18 4.89
CA VAL A 67 -15.10 -4.92 5.74
C VAL A 67 -16.14 -4.22 4.89
N LEU A 68 -17.33 -4.81 4.81
CA LEU A 68 -18.50 -4.26 4.14
C LEU A 68 -19.51 -3.87 5.21
N THR A 69 -19.91 -2.61 5.23
CA THR A 69 -20.98 -2.11 6.09
C THR A 69 -22.30 -2.22 5.35
N LEU A 70 -23.27 -2.86 5.99
CA LEU A 70 -24.66 -2.91 5.56
C LEU A 70 -25.43 -1.84 6.32
N ASP A 71 -26.19 -1.03 5.60
CA ASP A 71 -27.12 -0.08 6.17
C ASP A 71 -28.54 -0.64 6.03
N GLY A 72 -29.37 -0.47 7.06
CA GLY A 72 -30.70 -1.06 7.08
C GLY A 72 -31.48 -0.83 8.36
N MET A 73 -32.41 -1.75 8.61
CA MET A 73 -33.24 -1.79 9.80
C MET A 73 -33.40 -3.23 10.28
N ALA A 74 -33.50 -3.38 11.60
CA ALA A 74 -33.66 -4.66 12.30
C ALA A 74 -32.57 -5.70 11.97
N ILE A 75 -31.35 -5.26 11.68
CA ILE A 75 -30.20 -6.14 11.49
C ILE A 75 -29.74 -6.62 12.87
N VAL A 76 -29.79 -7.92 13.14
CA VAL A 76 -29.44 -8.53 14.43
C VAL A 76 -28.22 -9.44 14.28
N GLY A 77 -27.37 -9.49 15.31
CA GLY A 77 -26.05 -10.11 15.24
C GLY A 77 -26.05 -11.64 15.09
N ASP A 78 -27.17 -12.31 15.36
CA ASP A 78 -27.34 -13.76 15.18
C ASP A 78 -28.01 -14.14 13.83
N ALA A 79 -28.14 -13.18 12.91
CA ALA A 79 -28.60 -13.45 11.55
C ALA A 79 -27.72 -14.48 10.84
N GLN A 80 -28.33 -15.33 10.03
CA GLN A 80 -27.58 -16.22 9.14
C GLN A 80 -27.11 -15.41 7.93
N VAL A 81 -25.80 -15.35 7.73
CA VAL A 81 -25.19 -14.63 6.60
C VAL A 81 -24.48 -15.61 5.69
N ALA A 82 -24.79 -15.51 4.40
CA ALA A 82 -24.10 -16.21 3.33
C ALA A 82 -23.53 -15.20 2.33
N VAL A 83 -22.34 -15.48 1.81
CA VAL A 83 -21.72 -14.70 0.74
C VAL A 83 -21.48 -15.61 -0.46
N GLU A 84 -21.88 -15.16 -1.63
CA GLU A 84 -21.74 -15.90 -2.87
C GLU A 84 -21.14 -14.99 -3.93
N LEU A 85 -20.06 -15.46 -4.57
CA LEU A 85 -19.48 -14.77 -5.71
C LEU A 85 -20.10 -15.36 -6.98
N MET A 86 -21.02 -14.61 -7.58
CA MET A 86 -21.82 -15.07 -8.71
C MET A 86 -20.92 -15.37 -9.91
N GLU A 87 -21.21 -16.48 -10.59
CA GLU A 87 -20.49 -16.93 -11.79
C GLU A 87 -18.99 -17.22 -11.58
N SER A 88 -18.55 -17.37 -10.33
CA SER A 88 -17.16 -17.75 -9.99
C SER A 88 -17.04 -19.23 -9.68
N SER A 89 -15.94 -19.85 -10.12
CA SER A 89 -15.55 -21.19 -9.68
C SER A 89 -14.87 -21.19 -8.30
N GLU A 90 -14.26 -20.06 -7.94
CA GLU A 90 -13.60 -19.84 -6.64
C GLU A 90 -14.54 -19.06 -5.71
N PRO A 91 -14.93 -19.60 -4.54
CA PRO A 91 -15.91 -18.98 -3.67
C PRO A 91 -15.32 -17.85 -2.81
N ALA A 92 -16.10 -16.79 -2.60
CA ALA A 92 -15.82 -15.84 -1.53
C ALA A 92 -16.00 -16.51 -0.16
N THR A 93 -15.20 -16.09 0.84
CA THR A 93 -15.25 -16.65 2.19
C THR A 93 -15.74 -15.61 3.18
N LEU A 94 -16.84 -15.90 3.87
CA LEU A 94 -17.28 -15.13 5.04
C LEU A 94 -16.31 -15.37 6.20
N VAL A 95 -15.73 -14.30 6.73
CA VAL A 95 -14.82 -14.37 7.89
C VAL A 95 -15.59 -14.13 9.18
N ALA A 96 -16.42 -13.10 9.21
CA ALA A 96 -17.22 -12.73 10.36
C ALA A 96 -18.42 -11.87 9.94
N PHE A 97 -19.43 -11.85 10.79
CA PHE A 97 -20.55 -10.92 10.74
C PHE A 97 -20.84 -10.42 12.15
N ASP A 98 -21.20 -9.15 12.26
CA ASP A 98 -21.71 -8.56 13.49
C ASP A 98 -22.70 -7.44 13.16
N ALA A 99 -23.54 -7.05 14.13
CA ALA A 99 -24.52 -5.98 13.96
C ALA A 99 -24.47 -4.99 15.12
N VAL A 100 -24.76 -3.72 14.81
CA VAL A 100 -24.88 -2.68 15.84
C VAL A 100 -26.13 -2.99 16.68
N PRO A 101 -26.09 -2.82 18.02
CA PRO A 101 -27.22 -3.15 18.89
C PRO A 101 -28.54 -2.46 18.56
N ASP A 102 -28.50 -1.31 17.88
CA ASP A 102 -29.69 -0.57 17.44
C ASP A 102 -30.33 -1.13 16.15
N GLY A 103 -29.71 -2.13 15.54
CA GLY A 103 -30.17 -2.81 14.34
C GLY A 103 -30.11 -1.99 13.06
N THR A 104 -29.43 -0.85 13.07
CA THR A 104 -29.35 0.04 11.89
C THR A 104 -28.21 -0.33 10.94
N GLN A 105 -27.21 -1.06 11.43
CA GLN A 105 -26.02 -1.42 10.65
C GLN A 105 -25.53 -2.84 10.95
N GLY A 106 -24.94 -3.48 9.93
CA GLY A 106 -24.22 -4.74 10.04
C GLY A 106 -22.82 -4.63 9.42
N GLY A 107 -21.82 -5.29 10.01
CA GLY A 107 -20.49 -5.44 9.43
C GLY A 107 -20.29 -6.85 8.91
N VAL A 108 -19.95 -7.00 7.63
CA VAL A 108 -19.60 -8.28 7.00
C VAL A 108 -18.11 -8.24 6.66
N ILE A 109 -17.34 -9.18 7.21
CA ILE A 109 -15.92 -9.32 6.89
C ILE A 109 -15.76 -10.47 5.90
N VAL A 110 -15.20 -10.21 4.72
CA VAL A 110 -15.13 -11.17 3.60
C VAL A 110 -13.71 -11.26 3.03
N ARG A 111 -13.31 -12.45 2.58
CA ARG A 111 -12.15 -12.65 1.70
C ARG A 111 -12.64 -12.94 0.29
N ILE A 112 -12.07 -12.23 -0.68
CA ILE A 112 -12.32 -12.43 -2.11
C ILE A 112 -11.11 -13.14 -2.69
N PRO A 113 -11.28 -14.31 -3.34
CA PRO A 113 -10.18 -14.99 -4.01
C PRO A 113 -9.65 -14.15 -5.18
N VAL A 114 -8.46 -14.51 -5.67
CA VAL A 114 -8.04 -14.12 -7.02
C VAL A 114 -8.78 -15.04 -8.00
N MET A 115 -9.36 -14.46 -9.04
CA MET A 115 -10.15 -15.14 -10.05
C MET A 115 -9.40 -15.11 -11.38
N ASP A 116 -8.75 -16.23 -11.71
CA ASP A 116 -7.98 -16.38 -12.96
C ASP A 116 -8.86 -16.27 -14.22
N ASP A 117 -10.18 -16.27 -14.07
CA ASP A 117 -11.18 -16.17 -15.13
C ASP A 117 -11.90 -14.80 -15.18
N LEU A 118 -11.48 -13.81 -14.37
CA LEU A 118 -12.02 -12.46 -14.38
C LEU A 118 -10.99 -11.44 -14.87
N ASP A 119 -10.98 -11.19 -16.19
CA ASP A 119 -10.06 -10.24 -16.81
C ASP A 119 -10.18 -8.81 -16.24
N ALA A 120 -9.08 -8.03 -16.34
CA ALA A 120 -9.07 -6.63 -15.90
C ALA A 120 -10.16 -5.79 -16.58
N GLY A 121 -10.88 -5.02 -15.77
CA GLY A 121 -11.99 -4.18 -16.24
C GLY A 121 -13.33 -4.91 -16.37
N MET A 122 -13.34 -6.24 -16.24
CA MET A 122 -14.57 -7.02 -16.07
C MET A 122 -15.04 -6.98 -14.61
N THR A 123 -16.30 -7.33 -14.39
CA THR A 123 -16.89 -7.33 -13.05
C THR A 123 -17.69 -8.59 -12.78
N ARG A 124 -17.78 -8.94 -11.49
CA ARG A 124 -18.71 -9.94 -10.94
C ARG A 124 -19.51 -9.35 -9.80
N THR A 125 -20.57 -10.04 -9.41
CA THR A 125 -21.40 -9.67 -8.27
C THR A 125 -21.06 -10.56 -7.08
N LEU A 126 -20.65 -9.95 -5.98
CA LEU A 126 -20.68 -10.56 -4.66
C LEU A 126 -22.07 -10.32 -4.07
N ARG A 127 -22.84 -11.40 -3.91
CA ARG A 127 -24.14 -11.37 -3.26
C ARG A 127 -24.03 -11.73 -1.79
N ILE A 128 -24.48 -10.83 -0.93
CA ILE A 128 -24.60 -11.04 0.51
C ILE A 128 -26.06 -11.37 0.77
N THR A 129 -26.34 -12.55 1.32
CA THR A 129 -27.68 -12.97 1.71
C THR A 129 -27.77 -13.02 3.23
N ILE A 130 -28.76 -12.33 3.78
CA ILE A 130 -29.00 -12.25 5.23
C ILE A 130 -30.38 -12.82 5.51
N THR A 131 -30.44 -13.82 6.37
CA THR A 131 -31.67 -14.51 6.76
C THR A 131 -31.89 -14.41 8.27
N GLN A 132 -33.06 -13.92 8.65
CA GLN A 132 -33.52 -13.82 10.03
C GLN A 132 -34.95 -14.37 10.12
N GLY A 133 -35.11 -15.48 10.86
CA GLY A 133 -36.39 -16.19 10.89
C GLY A 133 -36.81 -16.63 9.48
N THR A 134 -37.94 -16.08 9.00
CA THR A 134 -38.46 -16.35 7.65
C THR A 134 -38.14 -15.25 6.63
N VAL A 135 -37.54 -14.14 7.05
CA VAL A 135 -37.22 -13.02 6.18
C VAL A 135 -35.80 -13.19 5.64
N THR A 136 -35.65 -13.00 4.33
CA THR A 136 -34.35 -13.00 3.65
C THR A 136 -34.21 -11.74 2.83
N LYS A 137 -33.07 -11.06 2.96
CA LYS A 137 -32.69 -9.89 2.16
C LYS A 137 -31.33 -10.12 1.53
N MET A 138 -31.09 -9.40 0.44
CA MET A 138 -29.87 -9.49 -0.34
C MET A 138 -29.28 -8.10 -0.54
N ALA A 139 -27.96 -8.01 -0.52
CA ALA A 139 -27.20 -6.85 -0.97
C ALA A 139 -26.12 -7.32 -1.94
N ASP A 140 -25.96 -6.57 -3.03
CA ASP A 140 -25.01 -6.89 -4.08
C ASP A 140 -23.86 -5.88 -4.06
N VAL A 141 -22.63 -6.38 -4.11
CA VAL A 141 -21.38 -5.61 -4.21
C VAL A 141 -20.69 -5.95 -5.52
N THR A 142 -20.19 -4.94 -6.23
CA THR A 142 -19.44 -5.16 -7.48
C THR A 142 -18.00 -5.55 -7.17
N VAL A 143 -17.53 -6.65 -7.72
CA VAL A 143 -16.12 -7.08 -7.64
C VAL A 143 -15.46 -6.83 -8.98
N HIS A 144 -14.42 -6.00 -9.00
CA HIS A 144 -13.64 -5.69 -10.20
C HIS A 144 -12.49 -6.67 -10.38
N GLY A 145 -12.34 -7.19 -11.60
CA GLY A 145 -11.18 -7.95 -12.04
C GLY A 145 -9.96 -7.05 -12.21
N LEU A 146 -8.78 -7.61 -11.96
CA LEU A 146 -7.47 -6.99 -12.05
C LEU A 146 -6.51 -7.92 -12.81
N ASP A 147 -5.57 -7.32 -13.52
CA ASP A 147 -4.51 -8.08 -14.19
C ASP A 147 -3.59 -8.73 -13.15
N GLU A 148 -2.93 -9.82 -13.55
CA GLU A 148 -1.75 -10.35 -12.87
C GLU A 148 -0.47 -9.83 -13.51
N LEU A 149 0.55 -9.55 -12.69
CA LEU A 149 1.88 -9.18 -13.18
C LEU A 149 2.88 -10.29 -12.91
N THR A 150 3.51 -10.80 -13.97
CA THR A 150 4.68 -11.67 -13.84
C THR A 150 5.91 -10.98 -14.41
N LEU A 151 6.91 -10.73 -13.56
CA LEU A 151 8.20 -10.17 -13.95
C LEU A 151 9.20 -11.31 -14.18
N MET A 152 9.53 -11.56 -15.45
CA MET A 152 10.47 -12.62 -15.89
C MET A 152 11.67 -12.09 -16.68
N THR A 153 11.70 -10.79 -16.96
CA THR A 153 12.72 -10.17 -17.80
C THR A 153 13.31 -8.95 -17.11
N SER A 154 14.52 -8.59 -17.51
CA SER A 154 15.29 -7.47 -16.97
C SER A 154 16.04 -6.78 -18.11
N PRO A 155 16.12 -5.43 -18.15
CA PRO A 155 15.58 -4.49 -17.17
C PRO A 155 14.08 -4.22 -17.33
N VAL A 156 13.44 -3.71 -16.28
CA VAL A 156 12.03 -3.26 -16.27
C VAL A 156 11.98 -1.76 -16.02
N ALA A 157 11.37 -1.00 -16.92
CA ALA A 157 11.20 0.45 -16.72
C ALA A 157 10.09 0.74 -15.70
N THR A 158 10.34 1.66 -14.77
CA THR A 158 9.31 2.20 -13.87
C THR A 158 8.26 3.00 -14.63
N THR A 159 7.05 3.03 -14.10
CA THR A 159 5.92 3.78 -14.67
C THR A 159 5.35 4.78 -13.68
N VAL A 160 4.87 5.92 -14.20
CA VAL A 160 4.10 6.87 -13.41
C VAL A 160 2.74 6.24 -13.09
N ASN A 161 2.38 6.19 -11.80
CA ASN A 161 1.14 5.59 -11.31
C ASN A 161 0.92 4.14 -11.82
N PRO A 162 1.71 3.17 -11.34
CA PRO A 162 1.54 1.79 -11.76
C PRO A 162 0.14 1.28 -11.36
N PRO A 163 -0.47 0.43 -12.20
CA PRO A 163 -1.76 -0.16 -11.94
C PRO A 163 -1.71 -1.05 -10.68
N VAL A 164 -2.88 -1.32 -10.13
CA VAL A 164 -3.04 -2.31 -9.06
C VAL A 164 -3.30 -3.66 -9.73
N TYR A 165 -2.55 -4.68 -9.34
CA TYR A 165 -2.70 -6.05 -9.83
C TYR A 165 -3.45 -6.91 -8.82
N SER A 166 -4.07 -8.00 -9.26
CA SER A 166 -4.61 -9.02 -8.34
C SER A 166 -3.45 -9.71 -7.60
N LYS A 167 -2.43 -10.11 -8.36
CA LYS A 167 -1.20 -10.76 -7.89
C LYS A 167 0.03 -10.25 -8.62
N ILE A 168 1.16 -10.20 -7.93
CA ILE A 168 2.47 -9.94 -8.54
C ILE A 168 3.41 -11.12 -8.27
N THR A 169 4.05 -11.64 -9.31
CA THR A 169 5.07 -12.68 -9.23
C THR A 169 6.38 -12.16 -9.82
N VAL A 170 7.45 -12.18 -9.03
CA VAL A 170 8.82 -11.90 -9.47
C VAL A 170 9.55 -13.22 -9.63
N ALA A 171 9.51 -13.77 -10.84
CA ALA A 171 10.00 -15.12 -11.13
C ALA A 171 11.51 -15.18 -11.43
N SER A 172 12.14 -14.04 -11.74
CA SER A 172 13.56 -13.94 -12.07
C SER A 172 14.22 -12.75 -11.37
N ASN A 173 15.54 -12.60 -11.51
CA ASN A 173 16.21 -11.36 -11.11
C ASN A 173 15.73 -10.22 -12.00
N VAL A 174 15.29 -9.12 -11.39
CA VAL A 174 14.71 -7.95 -12.05
C VAL A 174 15.44 -6.70 -11.59
N HIS A 175 15.99 -5.97 -12.55
CA HIS A 175 16.56 -4.66 -12.36
C HIS A 175 15.59 -3.60 -12.87
N PHE A 176 15.15 -2.70 -12.00
CA PHE A 176 14.31 -1.57 -12.38
C PHE A 176 15.15 -0.38 -12.86
N THR A 177 14.71 0.24 -13.95
CA THR A 177 15.29 1.45 -14.53
C THR A 177 14.22 2.54 -14.68
N GLY A 178 14.64 3.78 -14.98
CA GLY A 178 13.72 4.90 -15.17
C GLY A 178 13.91 6.01 -14.13
N THR A 179 13.04 7.01 -14.16
CA THR A 179 13.13 8.20 -13.28
C THR A 179 12.11 8.20 -12.16
N GLU A 180 11.09 7.33 -12.23
CA GLU A 180 10.02 7.26 -11.24
C GLU A 180 10.36 6.28 -10.13
N PRO A 181 9.73 6.38 -8.94
CA PRO A 181 9.88 5.36 -7.90
C PRO A 181 9.38 3.99 -8.38
N VAL A 182 10.05 2.93 -7.94
CA VAL A 182 9.52 1.57 -8.08
C VAL A 182 8.37 1.41 -7.10
N ILE A 183 7.16 1.21 -7.62
CA ILE A 183 5.96 0.96 -6.82
C ILE A 183 5.28 -0.29 -7.37
N LEU A 184 5.09 -1.29 -6.51
CA LEU A 184 4.35 -2.52 -6.81
C LEU A 184 3.09 -2.55 -5.94
N LYS A 185 1.92 -2.70 -6.55
CA LYS A 185 0.63 -2.71 -5.86
C LYS A 185 -0.12 -3.99 -6.21
N ALA A 186 -0.46 -4.79 -5.20
CA ALA A 186 -1.28 -5.98 -5.35
C ALA A 186 -2.41 -5.99 -4.31
N THR A 187 -3.56 -6.58 -4.63
CA THR A 187 -4.65 -6.80 -3.66
C THR A 187 -4.47 -8.11 -2.87
N ALA A 188 -3.90 -9.13 -3.50
CA ALA A 188 -3.52 -10.38 -2.85
C ALA A 188 -2.02 -10.38 -2.49
N ASN A 189 -1.21 -11.18 -3.20
CA ASN A 189 0.19 -11.44 -2.87
C ASN A 189 1.18 -10.80 -3.83
N ILE A 190 2.36 -10.51 -3.28
CA ILE A 190 3.58 -10.22 -4.03
C ILE A 190 4.58 -11.34 -3.72
N ASP A 191 4.72 -12.29 -4.64
CA ASP A 191 5.62 -13.42 -4.50
C ASP A 191 6.97 -13.07 -5.12
N VAL A 192 8.02 -12.96 -4.30
CA VAL A 192 9.37 -12.59 -4.74
C VAL A 192 10.29 -13.81 -4.71
N MET A 193 10.52 -14.42 -5.89
CA MET A 193 11.36 -15.62 -6.05
C MET A 193 12.77 -15.29 -6.56
N GLY A 194 12.94 -14.15 -7.26
CA GLY A 194 14.22 -13.62 -7.71
C GLY A 194 14.65 -12.35 -6.96
N ALA A 195 15.87 -11.89 -7.22
CA ALA A 195 16.34 -10.62 -6.68
C ALA A 195 15.64 -9.43 -7.35
N LEU A 196 15.19 -8.45 -6.56
CA LEU A 196 14.71 -7.15 -7.03
C LEU A 196 15.77 -6.10 -6.70
N ASP A 197 16.17 -5.32 -7.70
CA ASP A 197 17.05 -4.19 -7.47
C ASP A 197 16.63 -2.98 -8.33
N ALA A 198 16.91 -1.79 -7.82
CA ALA A 198 16.63 -0.51 -8.46
C ALA A 198 17.88 0.39 -8.37
N ASN A 199 19.05 -0.24 -8.40
CA ASN A 199 20.31 0.45 -8.12
C ASN A 199 20.73 1.34 -9.29
N ALA A 200 21.53 2.37 -9.00
CA ALA A 200 22.21 3.13 -10.04
C ALA A 200 23.29 2.29 -10.74
N ALA A 201 23.58 2.60 -12.00
CA ALA A 201 24.65 1.97 -12.77
C ALA A 201 25.62 3.04 -13.31
N GLY A 202 26.83 3.10 -12.74
CA GLY A 202 27.82 4.12 -13.11
C GLY A 202 27.33 5.54 -12.79
N ASN A 203 27.23 6.40 -13.80
CA ASN A 203 26.69 7.76 -13.66
C ASN A 203 25.16 7.83 -13.91
N ILE A 204 24.53 6.73 -14.32
CA ILE A 204 23.10 6.65 -14.58
C ILE A 204 22.38 6.39 -13.26
N ALA A 205 21.50 7.30 -12.87
CA ALA A 205 20.64 7.14 -11.71
C ALA A 205 19.77 5.88 -11.83
N GLY A 206 19.53 5.22 -10.70
CA GLY A 206 18.41 4.28 -10.58
C GLY A 206 17.06 5.03 -10.49
N PRO A 207 15.94 4.30 -10.52
CA PRO A 207 14.60 4.81 -10.23
C PRO A 207 14.55 5.83 -9.08
N HIS A 208 14.00 7.02 -9.35
CA HIS A 208 13.90 8.15 -8.41
C HIS A 208 15.23 8.65 -7.82
N GLY A 209 16.36 8.20 -8.37
CA GLY A 209 17.69 8.59 -7.95
C GLY A 209 18.22 9.80 -8.72
N CYS A 210 19.38 10.27 -8.27
CA CYS A 210 20.10 11.36 -8.90
C CYS A 210 21.34 10.85 -9.62
N ASN A 211 21.64 11.42 -10.79
CA ASN A 211 22.81 11.01 -11.55
C ASN A 211 24.09 11.27 -10.75
N GLY A 212 25.12 10.47 -11.03
CA GLY A 212 26.48 10.74 -10.55
C GLY A 212 27.04 12.03 -11.16
N GLY A 213 28.09 12.57 -10.54
CA GLY A 213 28.84 13.69 -11.08
C GLY A 213 29.71 13.26 -12.26
N ALA A 214 29.96 14.19 -13.18
CA ALA A 214 31.00 14.07 -14.19
C ALA A 214 32.34 14.61 -13.67
N MET A 215 33.39 14.54 -14.50
CA MET A 215 34.73 15.02 -14.18
C MET A 215 34.76 16.48 -13.69
N GLU A 216 33.90 17.34 -14.23
CA GLU A 216 33.85 18.77 -13.91
C GLU A 216 32.44 19.30 -13.67
N ALA A 217 31.44 18.42 -13.55
CA ALA A 217 30.05 18.81 -13.37
C ALA A 217 29.39 17.97 -12.27
N ALA A 218 28.61 18.61 -11.41
CA ALA A 218 27.75 17.89 -10.46
C ALA A 218 26.67 17.09 -11.20
N GLY A 219 26.13 16.06 -10.55
CA GLY A 219 25.00 15.29 -11.05
C GLY A 219 23.70 16.10 -11.17
N GLY A 220 22.71 15.51 -11.85
CA GLY A 220 21.48 16.18 -12.31
C GLY A 220 20.44 16.57 -11.24
N CYS A 221 20.77 16.54 -9.95
CA CYS A 221 19.90 16.98 -8.86
C CYS A 221 20.66 17.92 -7.93
N ALA A 222 19.96 18.88 -7.32
CA ALA A 222 20.55 19.79 -6.34
C ALA A 222 21.11 19.03 -5.12
N THR A 223 20.29 18.78 -4.10
CA THR A 223 20.63 17.94 -2.95
C THR A 223 20.46 16.46 -3.34
N GLY A 224 21.57 15.74 -3.52
CA GLY A 224 21.57 14.31 -3.88
C GLY A 224 22.38 13.97 -5.14
N GLY A 225 22.63 14.95 -6.02
CA GLY A 225 23.48 14.72 -7.21
C GLY A 225 24.92 14.36 -6.83
N GLY A 226 25.58 13.54 -7.64
CA GLY A 226 26.99 13.23 -7.38
C GLY A 226 27.87 14.47 -7.46
N SER A 227 28.88 14.57 -6.58
CA SER A 227 29.81 15.71 -6.58
C SER A 227 30.65 15.74 -7.88
N PRO A 228 31.03 16.92 -8.40
CA PRO A 228 31.97 16.98 -9.51
C PRO A 228 33.31 16.36 -9.13
N GLY A 229 34.02 15.81 -10.11
CA GLY A 229 35.41 15.41 -9.96
C GLY A 229 36.36 16.61 -9.80
N SER A 230 37.63 16.33 -9.51
CA SER A 230 38.73 17.30 -9.61
C SER A 230 39.14 17.55 -11.06
N ASN A 231 39.29 18.83 -11.41
CA ASN A 231 39.87 19.26 -12.68
C ASN A 231 41.40 19.08 -12.65
N ALA A 232 41.88 17.94 -13.11
CA ALA A 232 43.31 17.64 -13.20
C ALA A 232 43.99 18.34 -14.39
N SER A 233 43.21 18.83 -15.36
CA SER A 233 43.69 19.54 -16.56
C SER A 233 44.36 20.87 -16.20
N ILE A 234 43.83 21.59 -15.20
CA ILE A 234 44.45 22.80 -14.65
C ILE A 234 45.87 22.54 -14.11
N LEU A 235 46.16 21.32 -13.65
CA LEU A 235 47.45 20.92 -13.11
C LEU A 235 48.36 20.23 -14.14
N GLY A 236 47.94 20.16 -15.42
CA GLY A 236 48.70 19.46 -16.46
C GLY A 236 48.75 17.94 -16.26
N LEU A 237 47.89 17.40 -15.41
CA LEU A 237 47.77 15.97 -15.16
C LEU A 237 46.72 15.42 -16.12
N ASN A 238 47.16 14.67 -17.13
CA ASN A 238 46.34 14.18 -18.26
C ASN A 238 45.19 13.20 -17.90
N ALA A 239 44.88 13.01 -16.61
CA ALA A 239 43.77 12.18 -16.16
C ALA A 239 42.93 12.96 -15.14
N GLY A 240 41.79 13.51 -15.58
CA GLY A 240 40.80 14.03 -14.65
C GLY A 240 40.21 12.90 -13.81
N SER A 241 39.87 13.20 -12.56
CA SER A 241 39.17 12.24 -11.70
C SER A 241 37.70 12.14 -12.08
N GLY A 242 37.09 10.96 -11.96
CA GLY A 242 35.65 10.80 -12.12
C GLY A 242 34.87 11.59 -11.06
N GLY A 243 33.60 11.89 -11.34
CA GLY A 243 32.72 12.48 -10.32
C GLY A 243 32.27 11.45 -9.28
N GLY A 244 31.61 11.96 -8.23
CA GLY A 244 31.02 11.18 -7.16
C GLY A 244 29.73 10.46 -7.56
N GLY A 245 29.35 9.40 -6.84
CA GLY A 245 28.06 8.76 -7.03
C GLY A 245 26.90 9.64 -6.58
N GLY A 246 25.74 9.52 -7.24
CA GLY A 246 24.51 10.16 -6.77
C GLY A 246 23.89 9.39 -5.60
N GLY A 247 23.00 10.04 -4.88
CA GLY A 247 22.20 9.45 -3.80
C GLY A 247 20.84 10.15 -3.69
N PHE A 248 19.97 9.64 -2.83
CA PHE A 248 18.70 10.29 -2.53
C PHE A 248 18.89 11.25 -1.34
N GLY A 249 18.65 12.53 -1.57
CA GLY A 249 18.74 13.59 -0.56
C GLY A 249 20.16 14.00 -0.15
N ALA A 250 21.17 13.15 -0.32
CA ALA A 250 22.58 13.47 -0.02
C ALA A 250 23.53 13.04 -1.17
N PRO A 251 24.48 13.92 -1.54
CA PRO A 251 25.47 13.59 -2.58
C PRO A 251 26.42 12.49 -2.09
N GLY A 252 26.89 11.64 -3.01
CA GLY A 252 28.04 10.77 -2.74
C GLY A 252 29.35 11.55 -2.65
N THR A 253 30.40 10.85 -2.22
CA THR A 253 31.74 11.44 -2.05
C THR A 253 32.35 11.87 -3.38
N ILE A 254 33.23 12.87 -3.37
CA ILE A 254 34.01 13.29 -4.55
C ILE A 254 34.79 12.09 -5.09
N GLY A 255 34.79 11.93 -6.41
CA GLY A 255 35.50 10.83 -7.07
C GLY A 255 36.98 11.07 -7.30
N GLY A 256 37.74 9.97 -7.28
CA GLY A 256 39.14 9.91 -7.71
C GLY A 256 39.28 9.40 -9.14
N ALA A 257 40.49 8.99 -9.54
CA ALA A 257 40.74 8.35 -10.84
C ALA A 257 39.88 7.07 -11.08
N SER A 258 39.37 6.47 -10.00
CA SER A 258 38.52 5.28 -10.01
C SER A 258 37.03 5.59 -9.78
N GLY A 259 36.61 6.86 -9.82
CA GLY A 259 35.26 7.29 -9.44
C GLY A 259 35.13 7.57 -7.93
N GLY A 260 33.97 8.08 -7.50
CA GLY A 260 33.65 8.31 -6.08
C GLY A 260 32.73 7.26 -5.51
N ALA A 261 32.69 7.17 -4.18
CA ALA A 261 31.76 6.26 -3.50
C ALA A 261 30.30 6.66 -3.81
N PRO A 262 29.37 5.69 -3.85
CA PRO A 262 27.95 5.96 -4.00
C PRO A 262 27.43 6.91 -2.90
N GLY A 263 26.34 7.62 -3.19
CA GLY A 263 25.59 8.33 -2.16
C GLY A 263 24.97 7.37 -1.15
N MET A 264 24.34 7.92 -0.11
CA MET A 264 23.60 7.09 0.85
C MET A 264 22.50 6.31 0.12
N ALA A 265 22.45 5.00 0.36
CA ALA A 265 21.33 4.17 -0.07
C ALA A 265 20.05 4.65 0.63
N THR A 266 18.92 4.53 -0.07
CA THR A 266 17.62 4.88 0.49
C THR A 266 16.59 3.81 0.24
N GLY A 267 15.77 3.59 1.26
CA GLY A 267 14.68 2.65 1.34
C GLY A 267 14.01 2.82 2.71
N ASN A 268 12.73 2.50 2.82
CA ASN A 268 12.10 2.35 4.14
C ASN A 268 12.42 0.94 4.69
N GLU A 269 12.12 0.65 5.97
CA GLU A 269 12.32 -0.69 6.55
C GLU A 269 11.59 -1.82 5.79
N ALA A 270 10.63 -1.50 4.92
CA ALA A 270 9.94 -2.47 4.06
C ALA A 270 10.67 -2.76 2.73
N LEU A 271 11.69 -1.97 2.37
CA LEU A 271 12.60 -2.18 1.26
C LEU A 271 14.03 -2.13 1.82
N VAL A 272 14.47 -3.24 2.41
CA VAL A 272 15.85 -3.36 2.89
C VAL A 272 16.78 -3.18 1.68
N PRO A 273 17.68 -2.18 1.67
CA PRO A 273 18.72 -2.09 0.66
C PRO A 273 19.48 -3.41 0.65
N ILE A 274 19.51 -4.12 -0.48
CA ILE A 274 20.41 -5.27 -0.62
C ILE A 274 21.82 -4.70 -0.64
N VAL A 275 22.46 -4.69 0.54
CA VAL A 275 23.87 -4.35 0.67
C VAL A 275 24.64 -5.53 0.07
N THR A 276 24.92 -5.46 -1.22
CA THR A 276 25.92 -6.36 -1.81
C THR A 276 27.27 -5.94 -1.25
N SER A 277 27.95 -6.86 -0.58
CA SER A 277 29.33 -6.62 -0.13
C SER A 277 30.14 -6.17 -1.35
N PRO A 278 30.97 -5.11 -1.25
CA PRO A 278 31.82 -4.71 -2.35
C PRO A 278 32.71 -5.91 -2.72
N GLY A 279 32.63 -6.31 -3.99
CA GLY A 279 33.61 -7.21 -4.62
C GLY A 279 34.85 -6.43 -5.03
#